data_AF-A0A2G4FST3-F1
#
_entry.id   AF-A0A2G4FST3-F1
#
_cell.length_a   1.000
_cell.length_b   1.000
_cell.length_c   1.000
_cell.angle_alpha   90.00
_cell.angle_beta   90.00
_cell.angle_gamma   90.00
#
_symmetry.space_group_name_H-M   'P 1'
#
loop_
_entity.id
_entity.type
_entity.pdbx_description
1 polymer ?
#
loop_
_entity_poly.entity_id
_entity_poly.type
_entity_poly.pdbx_seq_one_letter_code
_entity_poly.pdbx_strand_id
1 'polypeptide(L)'
;TVRGISRENNLRRLGDTVEVLIEKIARDGQLLQARSRDFKTIMVPADAGVIGDYLTVKLTGTTGATFVGTPVVEQTARTPLPMMAG
;
A
#
# COMPACT_ATOMS: atom_id res chain seq x y z
N THR A 1 -5.09 -26.78 -6.18
CA THR A 1 -3.91 -26.71 -5.29
C THR A 1 -4.05 -25.52 -4.37
N VAL A 2 -3.38 -25.51 -3.21
CA VAL A 2 -3.39 -24.34 -2.29
C VAL A 2 -2.97 -23.06 -3.02
N ARG A 3 -1.94 -23.14 -3.88
CA ARG A 3 -1.48 -22.02 -4.70
C ARG A 3 -2.56 -21.45 -5.63
N GLY A 4 -3.39 -22.32 -6.23
CA GLY A 4 -4.51 -21.88 -7.08
C GLY A 4 -5.57 -21.13 -6.29
N ILE A 5 -5.93 -21.62 -5.10
CA ILE A 5 -6.93 -20.98 -4.22
C ILE A 5 -6.41 -19.62 -3.71
N SER A 6 -5.15 -19.55 -3.27
CA SER A 6 -4.56 -18.27 -2.83
C SER A 6 -4.53 -17.24 -3.96
N ARG A 7 -4.21 -17.66 -5.18
CA ARG A 7 -4.22 -16.78 -6.37
C ARG A 7 -5.63 -16.26 -6.64
N GLU A 8 -6.63 -17.13 -6.68
CA GLU A 8 -8.04 -16.78 -6.88
C GLU A 8 -8.53 -15.77 -5.82
N ASN A 9 -8.26 -16.05 -4.54
CA ASN A 9 -8.65 -15.15 -3.45
C ASN A 9 -7.97 -13.79 -3.54
N ASN A 10 -6.69 -13.74 -3.92
CA ASN A 10 -5.97 -12.48 -4.10
C ASN A 10 -6.49 -11.69 -5.30
N LEU A 11 -6.88 -12.36 -6.39
CA LEU A 11 -7.49 -11.69 -7.55
C LEU A 11 -8.81 -10.99 -7.18
N ARG A 12 -9.61 -11.58 -6.29
CA ARG A 12 -10.86 -10.97 -5.82
C ARG A 12 -10.68 -9.71 -4.98
N ARG A 13 -9.47 -9.45 -4.48
CA ARG A 13 -9.12 -8.26 -3.69
C ARG A 13 -8.68 -7.07 -4.52
N LEU A 14 -8.54 -7.23 -5.84
CA LEU A 14 -8.23 -6.10 -6.71
C LEU A 14 -9.37 -5.07 -6.62
N GLY A 15 -9.00 -3.82 -6.39
CA GLY A 15 -9.92 -2.72 -6.12
C GLY A 15 -10.05 -2.34 -4.65
N ASP A 16 -9.69 -3.24 -3.72
CA ASP A 16 -9.69 -2.95 -2.28
C ASP A 16 -8.72 -1.82 -1.96
N THR A 17 -9.09 -0.99 -0.98
CA THR A 17 -8.21 0.01 -0.38
C THR A 17 -7.70 -0.52 0.96
N VAL A 18 -6.39 -0.53 1.16
CA VAL A 18 -5.75 -1.08 2.37
C VAL A 18 -4.64 -0.18 2.87
N GLU A 19 -4.46 -0.16 4.19
CA GLU A 19 -3.31 0.48 4.83
C GLU A 19 -2.10 -0.47 4.79
N VAL A 20 -0.93 0.09 4.46
CA VAL A 20 0.33 -0.64 4.31
C VAL A 20 1.49 0.12 4.94
N LEU A 21 2.42 -0.59 5.56
CA LEU A 21 3.68 -0.05 6.08
C LEU A 21 4.78 -0.20 5.04
N ILE A 22 5.51 0.87 4.71
CA ILE A 22 6.71 0.78 3.85
C ILE A 22 7.86 0.16 4.66
N GLU A 23 8.33 -1.02 4.23
CA GLU A 23 9.37 -1.76 4.96
C GLU A 23 10.77 -1.57 4.35
N LYS A 24 10.87 -1.43 3.02
CA LYS A 24 12.17 -1.28 2.33
C LYS A 24 12.02 -0.83 0.87
N ILE A 25 13.15 -0.43 0.29
CA ILE A 25 13.32 -0.24 -1.16
C ILE A 25 13.41 -1.62 -1.85
N ALA A 26 12.77 -1.76 -3.00
CA ALA A 26 12.86 -2.96 -3.83
C ALA A 26 14.24 -3.08 -4.50
N ARG A 27 14.56 -4.26 -5.03
CA ARG A 27 15.90 -4.55 -5.57
C ARG A 27 16.29 -3.66 -6.75
N ASP A 28 15.32 -3.20 -7.53
CA ASP A 28 15.52 -2.34 -8.71
C ASP A 28 15.58 -0.84 -8.35
N GLY A 29 15.29 -0.46 -7.10
CA GLY A 29 15.25 0.93 -6.66
C GLY A 29 14.07 1.75 -7.18
N GLN A 30 13.21 1.19 -8.04
CA GLN A 30 12.08 1.89 -8.65
C GLN A 30 10.77 1.72 -7.89
N LEU A 31 10.73 0.73 -7.00
CA LEU A 31 9.58 0.42 -6.17
C LEU A 31 9.95 0.38 -4.68
N LEU A 32 8.96 0.58 -3.83
CA LEU A 32 9.02 0.26 -2.41
C LEU A 32 8.24 -1.02 -2.15
N GLN A 33 8.76 -1.85 -1.25
CA GLN A 33 8.05 -2.99 -0.70
C GLN A 33 7.36 -2.58 0.59
N ALA A 34 6.04 -2.66 0.58
CA ALA A 34 5.18 -2.42 1.73
C ALA A 34 4.47 -3.70 2.17
N ARG A 35 3.97 -3.69 3.40
CA ARG A 35 3.25 -4.82 3.99
C ARG A 35 1.91 -4.37 4.58
N SER A 36 0.85 -5.09 4.26
CA SER A 36 -0.46 -4.89 4.89
C SER A 36 -0.51 -5.52 6.29
N ARG A 37 -1.54 -5.17 7.05
CA ARG A 37 -1.82 -5.74 8.37
C ARG A 37 -1.96 -7.27 8.37
N ASP A 38 -2.45 -7.86 7.28
CA ASP A 38 -2.57 -9.31 7.09
C ASP A 38 -1.35 -9.94 6.39
N PHE A 39 -0.19 -9.27 6.46
CA PHE A 39 1.11 -9.73 5.98
C PHE A 39 1.16 -9.98 4.46
N LYS A 40 0.28 -9.37 3.66
CA LYS A 40 0.44 -9.35 2.19
C LYS A 40 1.57 -8.40 1.83
N THR A 41 2.31 -8.74 0.78
CA THR A 41 3.32 -7.88 0.18
C THR A 41 2.70 -7.03 -0.92
N ILE A 42 2.96 -5.73 -0.90
CA ILE A 42 2.48 -4.76 -1.88
C ILE A 42 3.68 -3.98 -2.41
N MET A 43 3.80 -3.86 -3.72
CA MET A 43 4.76 -2.98 -4.37
C MET A 43 4.09 -1.64 -4.68
N VAL A 44 4.74 -0.54 -4.31
CA VAL A 44 4.28 0.84 -4.59
C VAL A 44 5.40 1.64 -5.27
N PRO A 45 5.10 2.74 -5.98
CA PRO A 45 6.12 3.61 -6.58
C PRO A 45 7.16 4.12 -5.56
N ALA A 46 8.42 4.30 -5.99
CA ALA A 46 9.51 4.77 -5.13
C ALA A 46 9.29 6.15 -4.51
N ASP A 47 8.51 7.00 -5.18
CA ASP A 47 8.18 8.36 -4.77
C ASP A 47 6.90 8.45 -3.90
N ALA A 48 6.29 7.31 -3.56
CA ALA A 48 5.04 7.26 -2.79
C ALA A 48 5.20 7.61 -1.30
N GLY A 49 6.42 7.52 -0.73
CA GLY A 49 6.70 7.75 0.69
C GLY A 49 8.10 7.30 1.07
N VAL A 50 8.38 7.20 2.36
CA VAL A 50 9.67 6.69 2.89
C VAL A 50 9.49 5.48 3.80
N ILE A 51 10.57 4.74 4.07
CA ILE A 51 10.55 3.57 4.97
C ILE A 51 10.04 4.00 6.35
N GLY A 52 9.09 3.23 6.89
CA GLY A 52 8.41 3.53 8.15
C GLY A 52 7.07 4.23 8.00
N ASP A 53 6.77 4.81 6.83
CA ASP A 53 5.47 5.45 6.58
C ASP A 53 4.35 4.42 6.41
N TYR A 54 3.17 4.80 6.88
CA TYR A 54 1.92 4.14 6.52
C TYR A 54 1.28 4.85 5.32
N LEU A 55 0.87 4.07 4.33
CA LEU A 55 0.14 4.54 3.15
C LEU A 55 -1.19 3.81 3.03
N THR A 56 -2.21 4.55 2.61
CA THR A 56 -3.45 3.96 2.12
C THR A 56 -3.32 3.75 0.61
N VAL A 57 -3.43 2.52 0.14
CA VAL A 57 -3.24 2.16 -1.28
C VAL A 57 -4.42 1.38 -1.81
N LYS A 58 -4.76 1.60 -3.08
CA LYS A 58 -5.70 0.75 -3.82
C LYS A 58 -4.93 -0.39 -4.47
N LEU A 59 -5.39 -1.63 -4.30
CA LEU A 59 -4.81 -2.81 -4.94
C LEU A 59 -5.18 -2.83 -6.42
N THR A 60 -4.22 -2.60 -7.31
CA THR A 60 -4.45 -2.43 -8.76
C THR A 60 -3.98 -3.61 -9.61
N GLY A 61 -3.14 -4.48 -9.04
CA GLY A 61 -2.69 -5.70 -9.72
C GLY A 61 -2.14 -6.73 -8.76
N THR A 62 -1.95 -7.97 -9.24
CA THR A 62 -1.26 -9.02 -8.48
C THR A 62 -0.58 -10.03 -9.38
N THR A 63 0.57 -10.56 -8.95
CA THR A 63 1.23 -11.72 -9.56
C THR A 63 0.71 -13.05 -8.97
N GLY A 64 -0.23 -12.99 -8.03
CA GLY A 64 -0.84 -14.12 -7.34
C GLY A 64 -0.50 -14.19 -5.86
N ALA A 65 0.67 -13.71 -5.44
CA ALA A 65 1.08 -13.63 -4.02
C ALA A 65 1.53 -12.21 -3.60
N THR A 66 1.94 -11.39 -4.56
CA THR A 66 2.34 -9.99 -4.35
C THR A 66 1.34 -9.10 -5.07
N PHE A 67 0.92 -8.02 -4.41
CA PHE A 67 0.06 -7.00 -5.01
C PHE A 67 0.89 -5.83 -5.55
N VAL A 68 0.29 -5.08 -6.46
CA VAL A 68 0.70 -3.73 -6.82
C VAL A 68 -0.33 -2.77 -6.22
N GLY A 69 0.16 -1.73 -5.55
CA GLY A 69 -0.65 -0.73 -4.89
C GLY A 69 -0.42 0.65 -5.49
N THR A 70 -1.50 1.39 -5.72
CA THR A 70 -1.43 2.81 -6.07
C THR A 70 -1.85 3.64 -4.86
N PRO A 71 -1.01 4.57 -4.36
CA PRO A 71 -1.38 5.45 -3.26
C PRO A 71 -2.69 6.17 -3.54
N VAL A 72 -3.58 6.14 -2.56
CA VAL A 72 -4.80 6.96 -2.58
C VAL A 72 -4.42 8.29 -1.96
N VAL A 73 -4.51 9.37 -2.73
CA VAL A 73 -4.35 10.72 -2.17
C VAL A 73 -5.55 10.94 -1.26
N GLU A 74 -5.34 10.76 0.05
CA GLU A 74 -6.31 11.24 1.01
C GLU A 74 -6.26 12.77 0.96
N GLN A 75 -7.27 13.39 0.35
CA GLN A 75 -7.50 14.83 0.45
C GLN A 75 -7.96 15.17 1.88
N THR A 76 -7.18 14.79 2.88
CA THR A 76 -7.25 15.46 4.17
C THR A 76 -6.41 16.71 4.02
N ALA A 77 -7.05 17.76 3.50
CA ALA A 77 -6.60 19.11 3.76
C ALA A 77 -6.37 19.19 5.27
N ARG A 78 -5.11 19.28 5.69
CA ARG A 78 -4.76 19.42 7.10
C ARG A 78 -5.30 20.77 7.53
N THR A 79 -6.54 20.82 7.99
CA THR A 79 -7.07 22.00 8.67
C THR A 79 -6.16 22.22 9.87
N PRO A 80 -5.43 23.34 9.93
CA PRO A 80 -4.61 23.64 11.09
C PRO A 80 -5.52 23.60 12.32
N LEU A 81 -5.04 22.99 13.41
CA LEU A 81 -5.74 23.09 14.69
C LEU A 81 -5.95 24.59 14.96
N PRO A 82 -7.16 25.03 15.35
CA PRO A 82 -7.37 26.40 15.73
C PRO A 82 -6.42 26.71 16.90
N MET A 83 -5.36 27.46 16.60
CA MET A 83 -4.49 27.99 17.63
C MET A 83 -5.35 28.95 18.44
N MET A 84 -5.55 28.69 19.73
CA MET A 84 -6.21 29.66 20.61
C MET A 84 -5.38 30.95 20.55
N ALA A 85 -5.95 31.99 19.94
CA ALA A 85 -5.44 33.35 20.09
C ALA A 85 -5.52 33.68 21.59
N GLY A 86 -4.38 34.11 22.14
CA GLY A 86 -4.23 34.46 23.56
C GLY A 86 -5.06 35.67 23.98
#